data_AF-A0A084SV48-F1
#
_entry.id   AF-A0A084SV48-F1
#
_cell.length_a   1.000
_cell.length_b   1.000
_cell.length_c   1.000
_cell.angle_alpha   90.00
_cell.angle_beta   90.00
_cell.angle_gamma   90.00
#
_symmetry.space_group_name_H-M   'P 1'
#
loop_
_entity.id
_entity.type
_entity.pdbx_description
1 polymer ?
#
loop_
_entity_poly.entity_id
_entity_poly.type
_entity_poly.pdbx_seq_one_letter_code
_entity_poly.pdbx_strand_id
1 'polypeptide(L)'
;MNSPARAINPLPSPATARAALERVAANLSLAVQGKDKEVRLAVTCVVAGGHLLLEDVPGVGKTTLVEALARSFDLSFSRVQFTADLMPADILGAQVFHAQTATFSFRPGPLFRQLVLADELNRAPPRTQSALLEAMAQGQVSLDGATHALPRPFTVVATQNPVDFSGTYPLPDSQLDRFLMRLSLGHPSPEVEARLLTTRDASSPVEALKAVTSPEELTELRAQVAAQRLDDTVAEYIVRLAQATRAHGDIERGASTRAVLALGMAARAHALWESRDFVTPGDVRAVLAPCLAHRLLLRSANQGAYTRDEATHLIEEVARKVVAPR
;
A
#
# COMPACT_ATOMS: atom_id res chain seq x y z
N MET A 1 9.80 -37.03 -11.32
CA MET A 1 10.81 -36.03 -11.69
C MET A 1 10.95 -35.08 -10.50
N ASN A 2 12.01 -35.25 -9.72
CA ASN A 2 12.30 -34.36 -8.59
C ASN A 2 12.65 -32.99 -9.14
N SER A 3 11.80 -31.98 -8.89
CA SER A 3 12.19 -30.57 -9.06
C SER A 3 13.47 -30.33 -8.26
N PRO A 4 14.50 -29.69 -8.83
CA PRO A 4 15.69 -29.35 -8.07
C PRO A 4 15.27 -28.41 -6.94
N ALA A 5 15.76 -28.67 -5.73
CA ALA A 5 15.61 -27.76 -4.61
C ALA A 5 16.07 -26.37 -5.07
N ARG A 6 15.16 -25.40 -5.04
CA ARG A 6 15.43 -24.01 -5.40
C ARG A 6 16.62 -23.57 -4.55
N ALA A 7 17.76 -23.27 -5.19
CA ALA A 7 18.94 -22.79 -4.48
C ALA A 7 18.51 -21.60 -3.60
N ILE A 8 18.65 -21.74 -2.28
CA ILE A 8 18.36 -20.67 -1.35
C ILE A 8 19.53 -19.70 -1.52
N ASN A 9 19.37 -18.73 -2.42
CA ASN A 9 20.31 -17.61 -2.48
C ASN A 9 20.38 -17.01 -1.06
N PRO A 10 21.58 -16.75 -0.53
CA PRO A 10 21.71 -16.10 0.77
C PRO A 10 20.93 -14.78 0.73
N LEU A 11 20.19 -14.49 1.81
CA LEU A 11 19.48 -13.23 1.93
C LEU A 11 20.48 -12.08 1.70
N PRO A 12 20.13 -11.06 0.89
CA PRO A 12 21.04 -9.95 0.67
C PRO A 12 21.34 -9.25 1.99
N SER A 13 22.52 -8.65 2.10
CA SER A 13 22.92 -7.95 3.32
C SER A 13 21.99 -6.75 3.59
N PRO A 14 21.83 -6.30 4.86
CA PRO A 14 21.05 -5.10 5.18
C PRO A 14 21.50 -3.86 4.38
N ALA A 15 22.80 -3.73 4.09
CA ALA A 15 23.33 -2.65 3.26
C ALA A 15 22.88 -2.76 1.80
N THR A 16 22.80 -3.99 1.25
CA THR A 16 22.28 -4.24 -0.10
C THR A 16 20.80 -3.90 -0.20
N ALA A 17 19.99 -4.28 0.79
CA ALA A 17 18.59 -3.89 0.83
C ALA A 17 18.42 -2.38 0.88
N ARG A 18 19.12 -1.70 1.80
CA ARG A 18 19.06 -0.24 1.89
C ARG A 18 19.41 0.42 0.55
N ALA A 19 20.50 0.00 -0.08
CA ALA A 19 20.91 0.55 -1.37
C ALA A 19 19.82 0.38 -2.43
N ALA A 20 19.16 -0.78 -2.50
CA ALA A 20 18.03 -0.99 -3.41
C ALA A 20 16.85 -0.05 -3.11
N LEU A 21 16.49 0.12 -1.83
CA LEU A 21 15.44 1.04 -1.40
C LEU A 21 15.76 2.50 -1.75
N GLU A 22 17.01 2.94 -1.52
CA GLU A 22 17.49 4.28 -1.86
C GLU A 22 17.51 4.52 -3.36
N ARG A 23 17.92 3.54 -4.18
CA ARG A 23 17.83 3.62 -5.65
C ARG A 23 16.38 3.84 -6.10
N VAL A 24 15.45 3.07 -5.57
CA VAL A 24 14.02 3.19 -5.90
C VAL A 24 13.50 4.56 -5.47
N ALA A 25 13.74 4.98 -4.23
CA ALA A 25 13.29 6.28 -3.74
C ALA A 25 13.85 7.44 -4.57
N ALA A 26 15.14 7.40 -4.91
CA ALA A 26 15.77 8.41 -5.77
C ALA A 26 15.12 8.46 -7.16
N ASN A 27 14.80 7.31 -7.75
CA ASN A 27 14.12 7.23 -9.05
C ASN A 27 12.70 7.79 -8.97
N LEU A 28 11.98 7.52 -7.87
CA LEU A 28 10.65 8.09 -7.62
C LEU A 28 10.68 9.61 -7.47
N SER A 29 11.67 10.16 -6.77
CA SER A 29 11.80 11.61 -6.55
C SER A 29 12.04 12.40 -7.85
N LEU A 30 12.45 11.75 -8.95
CA LEU A 30 12.52 12.38 -10.27
C LEU A 30 11.13 12.73 -10.82
N ALA A 31 10.11 11.92 -10.51
CA ALA A 31 8.74 12.12 -10.96
C ALA A 31 7.83 12.76 -9.90
N VAL A 32 8.11 12.53 -8.61
CA VAL A 32 7.32 13.03 -7.48
C VAL A 32 8.20 13.95 -6.62
N GLN A 33 8.22 15.24 -6.96
CA GLN A 33 9.10 16.22 -6.32
C GLN A 33 8.58 16.68 -4.95
N GLY A 34 9.48 16.80 -3.96
CA GLY A 34 9.19 17.38 -2.65
C GLY A 34 8.35 16.49 -1.71
N LYS A 35 8.33 15.17 -1.94
CA LYS A 35 7.52 14.18 -1.21
C LYS A 35 8.34 13.01 -0.67
N ASP A 36 9.56 13.28 -0.21
CA ASP A 36 10.53 12.24 0.15
C ASP A 36 10.03 11.29 1.24
N LYS A 37 9.27 11.82 2.22
CA LYS A 37 8.67 11.00 3.29
C LYS A 37 7.62 10.05 2.74
N GLU A 38 6.71 10.55 1.92
CA GLU A 38 5.62 9.78 1.32
C GLU A 38 6.16 8.73 0.34
N VAL A 39 7.20 9.09 -0.43
CA VAL A 39 7.93 8.17 -1.32
C VAL A 39 8.53 7.02 -0.51
N ARG A 40 9.25 7.31 0.59
CA ARG A 40 9.84 6.26 1.45
C ARG A 40 8.76 5.38 2.07
N LEU A 41 7.64 5.95 2.52
CA LEU A 41 6.52 5.17 3.08
C LEU A 41 5.83 4.31 2.01
N ALA A 42 5.65 4.81 0.79
CA ALA A 42 5.07 4.06 -0.31
C ALA A 42 5.96 2.86 -0.68
N VAL A 43 7.27 3.08 -0.81
CA VAL A 43 8.25 2.00 -1.01
C VAL A 43 8.21 1.00 0.15
N THR A 44 8.17 1.48 1.40
CA THR A 44 8.03 0.65 2.61
C THR A 44 6.80 -0.25 2.52
N CYS A 45 5.65 0.28 2.10
CA CYS A 45 4.42 -0.49 1.92
C CYS A 45 4.59 -1.60 0.87
N VAL A 46 5.19 -1.29 -0.28
CA VAL A 46 5.38 -2.24 -1.39
C VAL A 46 6.32 -3.40 -1.00
N VAL A 47 7.43 -3.09 -0.33
CA VAL A 47 8.41 -4.10 0.11
C VAL A 47 7.94 -4.87 1.35
N ALA A 48 7.03 -4.31 2.15
CA ALA A 48 6.31 -5.04 3.19
C ALA A 48 5.29 -6.05 2.64
N GLY A 49 5.03 -6.04 1.32
CA GLY A 49 4.00 -6.86 0.71
C GLY A 49 2.58 -6.37 0.96
N GLY A 50 2.42 -5.11 1.35
CA GLY A 50 1.13 -4.51 1.66
C GLY A 50 0.49 -3.77 0.48
N HIS A 51 -0.80 -3.49 0.63
CA HIS A 51 -1.56 -2.63 -0.25
C HIS A 51 -1.61 -1.20 0.31
N LEU A 52 -1.58 -0.21 -0.59
CA LEU A 52 -1.51 1.21 -0.24
C LEU A 52 -2.82 1.91 -0.58
N LEU A 53 -3.34 2.71 0.35
CA LEU A 53 -4.46 3.63 0.10
C LEU A 53 -3.93 5.07 0.04
N LEU A 54 -4.17 5.75 -1.07
CA LEU A 54 -3.86 7.17 -1.28
C LEU A 54 -5.15 7.98 -1.17
N GLU A 55 -5.32 8.71 -0.08
CA GLU A 55 -6.49 9.54 0.16
C GLU A 55 -6.08 11.00 0.09
N ASP A 56 -6.51 11.71 -0.95
CA ASP A 56 -6.12 13.10 -1.17
C ASP A 56 -7.01 13.80 -2.20
N VAL A 57 -6.85 15.10 -2.39
CA VAL A 57 -7.48 15.84 -3.48
C VAL A 57 -6.92 15.45 -4.86
N PRO A 58 -7.67 15.64 -5.96
CA PRO A 58 -7.15 15.42 -7.31
C PRO A 58 -5.92 16.28 -7.60
N GLY A 59 -5.02 15.80 -8.48
CA GLY A 59 -3.89 16.58 -8.99
C GLY A 59 -2.61 16.57 -8.15
N VAL A 60 -2.56 15.92 -6.99
CA VAL A 60 -1.35 15.89 -6.12
C VAL A 60 -0.31 14.82 -6.49
N GLY A 61 -0.35 14.28 -7.71
CA GLY A 61 0.63 13.29 -8.17
C GLY A 61 0.41 11.84 -7.68
N LYS A 62 -0.80 11.48 -7.24
CA LYS A 62 -1.15 10.10 -6.84
C LYS A 62 -0.84 9.08 -7.94
N THR A 63 -1.39 9.30 -9.13
CA THR A 63 -1.18 8.44 -10.30
C THR A 63 0.30 8.39 -10.67
N THR A 64 0.98 9.54 -10.66
CA THR A 64 2.42 9.69 -10.93
C THR A 64 3.26 8.80 -10.01
N LEU A 65 2.99 8.82 -8.70
CA LEU A 65 3.70 7.97 -7.72
C LEU A 65 3.53 6.49 -8.04
N VAL A 66 2.32 6.07 -8.39
CA VAL A 66 2.01 4.65 -8.61
C VAL A 66 2.63 4.12 -9.89
N GLU A 67 2.58 4.90 -10.97
CA GLU A 67 3.26 4.56 -12.22
C GLU A 67 4.78 4.58 -12.06
N ALA A 68 5.32 5.52 -11.29
CA ALA A 68 6.75 5.57 -10.96
C ALA A 68 7.19 4.35 -10.13
N LEU A 69 6.37 3.89 -9.18
CA LEU A 69 6.61 2.63 -8.46
C LEU A 69 6.67 1.44 -9.42
N ALA A 70 5.66 1.31 -10.29
CA ALA A 70 5.61 0.19 -11.24
C ALA A 70 6.84 0.17 -12.15
N ARG A 71 7.23 1.32 -12.71
CA ARG A 71 8.41 1.43 -13.57
C ARG A 71 9.72 1.19 -12.83
N SER A 72 9.87 1.74 -11.62
CA SER A 72 11.11 1.61 -10.85
C SER A 72 11.39 0.15 -10.49
N PHE A 73 10.35 -0.61 -10.17
CA PHE A 73 10.41 -2.04 -9.84
C PHE A 73 10.26 -2.99 -11.04
N ASP A 74 10.15 -2.46 -12.27
CA ASP A 74 9.87 -3.23 -13.49
C ASP A 74 8.64 -4.17 -13.35
N LEU A 75 7.59 -3.67 -12.70
CA LEU A 75 6.37 -4.43 -12.45
C LEU A 75 5.41 -4.29 -13.62
N SER A 76 4.80 -5.41 -14.01
CA SER A 76 3.63 -5.37 -14.88
C SER A 76 2.52 -4.54 -14.22
N PHE A 77 1.99 -3.58 -14.97
CA PHE A 77 1.10 -2.54 -14.46
C PHE A 77 -0.28 -2.61 -15.12
N SER A 78 -1.32 -2.33 -14.34
CA SER A 78 -2.65 -1.95 -14.86
C SER A 78 -3.20 -0.79 -14.06
N ARG A 79 -3.94 0.08 -14.77
CA ARG A 79 -4.79 1.10 -14.18
C ARG A 79 -6.24 0.72 -14.43
N VAL A 80 -7.03 0.73 -13.37
CA VAL A 80 -8.47 0.52 -13.41
C VAL A 80 -9.13 1.75 -12.81
N GLN A 81 -9.92 2.45 -13.62
CA GLN A 81 -10.76 3.53 -13.16
C GLN A 81 -12.03 2.94 -12.57
N PHE A 82 -12.30 3.20 -11.30
CA PHE A 82 -13.52 2.74 -10.64
C PHE A 82 -14.65 3.72 -10.95
N THR A 83 -15.74 3.18 -11.49
CA THR A 83 -16.94 3.92 -11.90
C THR A 83 -18.19 3.23 -11.36
N ALA A 84 -19.32 3.93 -11.35
CA ALA A 84 -20.57 3.42 -10.77
C ALA A 84 -21.14 2.19 -11.49
N ASP A 85 -20.76 1.98 -12.75
CA ASP A 85 -21.15 0.88 -13.62
C ASP A 85 -20.13 -0.26 -13.69
N LEU A 86 -18.95 -0.10 -13.07
CA LEU A 86 -17.90 -1.12 -13.10
C LEU A 86 -18.35 -2.40 -12.39
N MET A 87 -18.28 -3.54 -13.10
CA MET A 87 -18.69 -4.84 -12.59
C MET A 87 -17.50 -5.64 -12.05
N PRO A 88 -17.71 -6.61 -11.14
CA PRO A 88 -16.64 -7.50 -10.68
C PRO A 88 -15.92 -8.22 -11.83
N ALA A 89 -16.65 -8.65 -12.86
CA ALA A 89 -16.06 -9.34 -14.01
C ALA A 89 -15.06 -8.46 -14.80
N ASP A 90 -15.25 -7.13 -14.80
CA ASP A 90 -14.35 -6.20 -15.49
C ASP A 90 -12.98 -6.10 -14.81
N ILE A 91 -12.90 -6.41 -13.51
CA ILE A 91 -11.65 -6.41 -12.74
C ILE A 91 -11.06 -7.80 -12.57
N LEU A 92 -11.92 -8.80 -12.32
CA LEU A 92 -11.52 -10.19 -12.08
C LEU A 92 -11.21 -10.94 -13.38
N GLY A 93 -11.80 -10.53 -14.49
CA GLY A 93 -11.81 -11.30 -15.73
C GLY A 93 -13.07 -12.14 -15.87
N ALA A 94 -13.18 -12.86 -16.98
CA ALA A 94 -14.37 -13.62 -17.33
C ALA A 94 -14.02 -14.85 -18.16
N GLN A 95 -14.91 -15.85 -18.15
CA GLN A 95 -14.86 -16.97 -19.09
C GLN A 95 -15.41 -16.52 -20.44
N VAL A 96 -14.61 -16.69 -21.49
CA VAL A 96 -14.99 -16.37 -22.87
C VAL A 96 -15.26 -17.66 -23.63
N PHE A 97 -16.43 -17.76 -24.24
CA PHE A 97 -16.80 -18.91 -25.09
C PHE A 97 -16.21 -18.77 -26.49
N HIS A 98 -15.45 -19.78 -26.92
CA HIS A 98 -14.90 -19.89 -28.26
C HIS A 98 -15.79 -20.78 -29.11
N ALA A 99 -16.60 -20.19 -29.98
CA ALA A 99 -17.58 -20.93 -30.79
C ALA A 99 -16.93 -21.96 -31.74
N GLN A 100 -15.69 -21.71 -32.20
CA GLN A 100 -14.96 -22.61 -33.10
C GLN A 100 -14.59 -23.93 -32.43
N THR A 101 -14.26 -23.90 -31.14
CA THR A 101 -13.83 -25.07 -30.36
C THR A 101 -14.90 -25.56 -29.40
N ALA A 102 -16.01 -24.83 -29.26
CA ALA A 102 -17.04 -25.04 -28.25
C ALA A 102 -16.48 -25.11 -26.81
N THR A 103 -15.41 -24.36 -26.53
CA THR A 103 -14.74 -24.34 -25.22
C THR A 103 -14.85 -22.98 -24.55
N PHE A 104 -14.85 -22.98 -23.21
CA PHE A 104 -14.67 -21.76 -22.43
C PHE A 104 -13.18 -21.60 -22.09
N SER A 105 -12.65 -20.38 -22.23
CA SER A 105 -11.30 -20.04 -21.78
C SER A 105 -11.33 -18.83 -20.88
N PHE A 106 -10.51 -18.85 -19.83
CA PHE A 106 -10.39 -17.72 -18.92
C PHE A 106 -9.63 -16.58 -19.59
N ARG A 107 -10.26 -15.41 -19.64
CA ARG A 107 -9.62 -14.15 -20.01
C ARG A 107 -9.30 -13.37 -18.73
N PRO A 108 -8.02 -13.24 -18.36
CA PRO A 108 -7.64 -12.56 -17.12
C PRO A 108 -8.03 -11.08 -17.17
N GLY A 109 -8.61 -10.60 -16.07
CA GLY A 109 -8.89 -9.19 -15.87
C GLY A 109 -7.64 -8.37 -15.52
N PRO A 110 -7.79 -7.05 -15.34
CA PRO A 110 -6.68 -6.15 -15.02
C PRO A 110 -6.01 -6.46 -13.67
N LEU A 111 -6.64 -7.22 -12.76
CA LEU A 111 -5.98 -7.65 -11.52
C LEU A 111 -4.80 -8.62 -11.73
N PHE A 112 -4.67 -9.25 -12.90
CA PHE A 112 -3.56 -10.16 -13.20
C PHE A 112 -2.28 -9.41 -13.61
N ARG A 113 -1.97 -8.33 -12.89
CA ARG A 113 -0.74 -7.52 -12.98
C ARG A 113 -0.10 -7.39 -11.61
N GLN A 114 1.21 -7.25 -11.57
CA GLN A 114 1.97 -7.21 -10.31
C GLN A 114 1.69 -5.93 -9.51
N LEU A 115 1.45 -4.81 -10.20
CA LEU A 115 0.98 -3.57 -9.60
C LEU A 115 -0.32 -3.12 -10.26
N VAL A 116 -1.37 -2.93 -9.46
CA VAL A 116 -2.67 -2.43 -9.91
C VAL A 116 -2.96 -1.09 -9.25
N LEU A 117 -3.22 -0.07 -10.07
CA LEU A 117 -3.83 1.18 -9.63
C LEU A 117 -5.35 1.07 -9.69
N ALA A 118 -6.02 1.06 -8.53
CA ALA A 118 -7.47 1.14 -8.40
C ALA A 118 -7.87 2.60 -8.13
N ASP A 119 -8.09 3.36 -9.20
CA ASP A 119 -8.32 4.79 -9.14
C ASP A 119 -9.77 5.09 -8.77
N GLU A 120 -9.99 5.97 -7.80
CA GLU A 120 -11.30 6.39 -7.28
C GLU A 120 -12.17 5.22 -6.78
N LEU A 121 -11.56 4.34 -5.97
CA LEU A 121 -12.18 3.11 -5.45
C LEU A 121 -13.56 3.34 -4.81
N ASN A 122 -13.79 4.50 -4.18
CA ASN A 122 -15.07 4.87 -3.59
C ASN A 122 -16.17 5.19 -4.63
N ARG A 123 -15.91 5.22 -5.94
CA ARG A 123 -16.96 5.43 -6.96
C ARG A 123 -17.64 4.14 -7.42
N ALA A 124 -17.02 2.98 -7.22
CA ALA A 124 -17.63 1.72 -7.62
C ALA A 124 -18.62 1.18 -6.57
N PRO A 125 -19.62 0.38 -7.00
CA PRO A 125 -20.55 -0.26 -6.09
C PRO A 125 -19.85 -1.18 -5.06
N PRO A 126 -20.45 -1.40 -3.87
CA PRO A 126 -19.87 -2.25 -2.83
C PRO A 126 -19.51 -3.67 -3.27
N ARG A 127 -20.23 -4.22 -4.25
CA ARG A 127 -19.94 -5.56 -4.80
C ARG A 127 -18.60 -5.61 -5.54
N THR A 128 -18.29 -4.58 -6.33
CA THR A 128 -17.04 -4.46 -7.09
C THR A 128 -15.87 -4.15 -6.16
N GLN A 129 -16.08 -3.27 -5.17
CA GLN A 129 -15.11 -3.04 -4.09
C GLN A 129 -14.77 -4.35 -3.36
N SER A 130 -15.79 -5.13 -2.99
CA SER A 130 -15.62 -6.41 -2.28
C SER A 130 -14.82 -7.42 -3.11
N ALA A 131 -15.07 -7.50 -4.41
CA ALA A 131 -14.33 -8.39 -5.32
C ALA A 131 -12.82 -8.04 -5.38
N LEU A 132 -12.48 -6.75 -5.48
CA LEU A 132 -11.08 -6.30 -5.41
C LEU A 132 -10.44 -6.70 -4.07
N LEU A 133 -11.13 -6.44 -2.97
CA LEU A 133 -10.62 -6.64 -1.61
C LEU A 133 -10.49 -8.12 -1.22
N GLU A 134 -11.33 -8.98 -1.78
CA GLU A 134 -11.21 -10.43 -1.68
C GLU A 134 -9.96 -10.91 -2.43
N ALA A 135 -9.76 -10.45 -3.66
CA ALA A 135 -8.57 -10.75 -4.46
C ALA A 135 -7.28 -10.29 -3.75
N MET A 136 -7.29 -9.10 -3.13
CA MET A 136 -6.21 -8.59 -2.29
C MET A 136 -5.91 -9.52 -1.09
N ALA A 137 -6.95 -9.94 -0.37
CA ALA A 137 -6.79 -10.76 0.82
C ALA A 137 -6.30 -12.18 0.52
N GLN A 138 -6.75 -12.76 -0.60
CA GLN A 138 -6.48 -14.16 -0.94
C GLN A 138 -5.27 -14.34 -1.88
N GLY A 139 -4.86 -13.30 -2.61
CA GLY A 139 -3.82 -13.42 -3.63
C GLY A 139 -4.23 -14.32 -4.81
N GLN A 140 -5.53 -14.53 -4.99
CA GLN A 140 -6.13 -15.36 -6.02
C GLN A 140 -7.57 -14.92 -6.27
N VAL A 141 -8.11 -15.31 -7.42
CA VAL A 141 -9.48 -15.01 -7.87
C VAL A 141 -10.17 -16.33 -8.16
N SER A 142 -11.38 -16.53 -7.64
CA SER A 142 -12.19 -17.71 -7.94
C SER A 142 -13.40 -17.33 -8.79
N LEU A 143 -13.53 -17.92 -9.97
CA LEU A 143 -14.60 -17.67 -10.93
C LEU A 143 -15.09 -19.02 -11.47
N ASP A 144 -16.41 -19.22 -11.48
CA ASP A 144 -17.06 -20.42 -12.04
C ASP A 144 -16.46 -21.75 -11.56
N GLY A 145 -16.08 -21.82 -10.29
CA GLY A 145 -15.50 -23.02 -9.67
C GLY A 145 -14.00 -23.24 -9.93
N ALA A 146 -13.35 -22.37 -10.72
CA ALA A 146 -11.91 -22.39 -10.95
C ALA A 146 -11.20 -21.28 -10.17
N THR A 147 -10.06 -21.61 -9.57
CA THR A 147 -9.22 -20.65 -8.84
C THR A 147 -7.99 -20.29 -9.66
N HIS A 148 -7.76 -19.00 -9.84
CA HIS A 148 -6.66 -18.42 -10.60
C HIS A 148 -5.76 -17.61 -9.68
N ALA A 149 -4.48 -18.00 -9.56
CA ALA A 149 -3.52 -17.28 -8.74
C ALA A 149 -3.16 -15.92 -9.36
N LEU A 150 -3.06 -14.88 -8.53
CA LEU A 150 -2.55 -13.58 -8.97
C LEU A 150 -1.01 -13.64 -9.11
N PRO A 151 -0.41 -12.80 -9.97
CA PRO A 151 1.03 -12.76 -10.15
C PRO A 151 1.74 -12.41 -8.84
N ARG A 152 2.98 -12.89 -8.66
CA ARG A 152 3.79 -12.54 -7.49
C ARG A 152 5.04 -11.77 -7.94
N PRO A 153 5.42 -10.67 -7.29
CA PRO A 153 4.68 -9.96 -6.23
C PRO A 153 3.36 -9.34 -6.74
N PHE A 154 2.35 -9.24 -5.87
CA PHE A 154 1.08 -8.53 -6.13
C PHE A 154 0.94 -7.36 -5.15
N THR A 155 0.63 -6.17 -5.67
CA THR A 155 0.34 -4.97 -4.89
C THR A 155 -0.80 -4.20 -5.53
N VAL A 156 -1.70 -3.68 -4.69
CA VAL A 156 -2.77 -2.77 -5.12
C VAL A 156 -2.50 -1.43 -4.47
N VAL A 157 -2.50 -0.37 -5.28
CA VAL A 157 -2.58 1.01 -4.78
C VAL A 157 -3.94 1.55 -5.16
N ALA A 158 -4.77 1.84 -4.16
CA ALA A 158 -6.09 2.43 -4.36
C ALA A 158 -6.05 3.94 -4.10
N THR A 159 -6.82 4.72 -4.85
CA THR A 159 -7.02 6.14 -4.56
C THR A 159 -8.47 6.39 -4.13
N GLN A 160 -8.67 7.37 -3.26
CA GLN A 160 -9.99 7.85 -2.87
C GLN A 160 -9.97 9.37 -2.75
N ASN A 161 -11.04 10.01 -3.23
CA ASN A 161 -11.26 11.43 -3.05
C ASN A 161 -12.26 11.63 -1.89
N PRO A 162 -11.90 12.41 -0.85
CA PRO A 162 -12.71 12.54 0.37
C PRO A 162 -13.94 13.47 0.23
N VAL A 163 -14.04 14.24 -0.87
CA VAL A 163 -14.93 15.42 -0.94
C VAL A 163 -16.24 15.20 -1.72
N ASP A 164 -16.39 14.10 -2.46
CA ASP A 164 -17.60 13.85 -3.27
C ASP A 164 -18.63 13.01 -2.51
N PHE A 165 -19.60 13.67 -1.87
CA PHE A 165 -20.75 13.00 -1.24
C PHE A 165 -21.79 12.50 -2.26
N SER A 166 -21.79 13.01 -3.49
CA SER A 166 -22.72 12.54 -4.53
C SER A 166 -22.09 11.43 -5.38
N GLY A 167 -22.69 10.24 -5.32
CA GLY A 167 -22.30 9.11 -6.19
C GLY A 167 -21.05 8.36 -5.75
N THR A 168 -20.70 8.42 -4.46
CA THR A 168 -19.64 7.59 -3.86
C THR A 168 -20.19 6.62 -2.82
N TYR A 169 -19.51 5.51 -2.67
CA TYR A 169 -19.74 4.43 -1.71
C TYR A 169 -18.53 4.38 -0.78
N PRO A 170 -18.66 4.83 0.49
CA PRO A 170 -17.55 4.80 1.44
C PRO A 170 -17.13 3.35 1.71
N LEU A 171 -15.83 3.12 1.89
CA LEU A 171 -15.35 1.81 2.29
C LEU A 171 -15.71 1.57 3.77
N PRO A 172 -16.36 0.45 4.10
CA PRO A 172 -16.51 0.00 5.47
C PRO A 172 -15.14 -0.16 6.15
N ASP A 173 -15.06 0.06 7.47
CA ASP A 173 -13.81 -0.08 8.22
C ASP A 173 -13.14 -1.44 8.06
N SER A 174 -13.94 -2.51 7.95
CA SER A 174 -13.45 -3.88 7.74
C SER A 174 -12.69 -4.02 6.41
N GLN A 175 -13.04 -3.20 5.42
CA GLN A 175 -12.41 -3.10 4.12
C GLN A 175 -11.14 -2.24 4.19
N LEU A 176 -11.20 -1.07 4.84
CA LEU A 176 -10.03 -0.21 5.06
C LEU A 176 -8.88 -0.94 5.75
N ASP A 177 -9.19 -1.81 6.72
CA ASP A 177 -8.18 -2.55 7.48
C ASP A 177 -7.40 -3.59 6.62
N ARG A 178 -7.80 -3.83 5.36
CA ARG A 178 -7.02 -4.61 4.36
C ARG A 178 -5.84 -3.82 3.74
N PHE A 179 -5.84 -2.50 3.82
CA PHE A 179 -4.70 -1.70 3.39
C PHE A 179 -3.67 -1.64 4.51
N LEU A 180 -2.39 -1.88 4.16
CA LEU A 180 -1.29 -1.83 5.11
C LEU A 180 -1.06 -0.40 5.58
N MET A 181 -1.03 0.54 4.63
CA MET A 181 -0.84 1.96 4.89
C MET A 181 -1.90 2.81 4.19
N ARG A 182 -2.25 3.92 4.83
CA ARG A 182 -2.97 5.04 4.22
C ARG A 182 -2.08 6.29 4.23
N LEU A 183 -1.85 6.89 3.07
CA LEU A 183 -1.01 8.08 2.88
C LEU A 183 -1.78 9.24 2.23
N SER A 184 -1.30 10.47 2.49
CA SER A 184 -1.64 11.69 1.76
C SER A 184 -0.36 12.18 1.13
N LEU A 185 -0.43 12.70 -0.08
CA LEU A 185 0.68 13.41 -0.69
C LEU A 185 0.63 14.89 -0.29
N GLY A 186 -0.56 15.49 -0.30
CA GLY A 186 -0.78 16.92 -0.16
C GLY A 186 -0.16 17.72 -1.31
N HIS A 187 -0.48 19.02 -1.36
CA HIS A 187 0.15 19.92 -2.32
C HIS A 187 1.67 19.99 -2.11
N PRO A 188 2.47 20.05 -3.19
CA PRO A 188 3.91 20.30 -3.05
C PRO A 188 4.16 21.69 -2.45
N SER A 189 5.39 21.96 -2.02
CA SER A 189 5.74 23.31 -1.54
C SER A 189 5.58 24.33 -2.68
N PRO A 190 5.34 25.62 -2.37
CA PRO A 190 5.23 26.66 -3.39
C PRO A 190 6.45 26.73 -4.32
N GLU A 191 7.64 26.42 -3.80
CA GLU A 191 8.88 26.35 -4.56
C GLU A 191 8.86 25.21 -5.60
N VAL A 192 8.34 24.05 -5.21
CA VAL A 192 8.18 22.90 -6.12
C VAL A 192 7.07 23.17 -7.13
N GLU A 193 5.94 23.75 -6.72
CA GLU A 193 4.88 24.16 -7.65
C GLU A 193 5.39 25.15 -8.69
N ALA A 194 6.15 26.16 -8.27
CA ALA A 194 6.78 27.11 -9.19
C ALA A 194 7.74 26.42 -10.17
N ARG A 195 8.54 25.46 -9.71
CA ARG A 195 9.43 24.68 -10.60
C ARG A 195 8.64 23.86 -11.62
N LEU A 196 7.55 23.22 -11.19
CA LEU A 196 6.68 22.45 -12.08
C LEU A 196 6.06 23.34 -13.17
N LEU A 197 5.69 24.59 -12.86
CA LEU A 197 5.20 25.56 -13.86
C LEU A 197 6.26 25.94 -14.90
N THR A 198 7.53 25.97 -14.52
CA THR A 198 8.64 26.34 -15.41
C THR A 198 9.24 25.17 -16.19
N THR A 199 8.92 23.94 -15.81
CA THR A 199 9.41 22.72 -16.48
C THR A 199 8.61 22.51 -17.77
N ARG A 200 9.26 22.73 -18.93
CA ARG A 200 8.61 22.76 -20.26
C ARG A 200 8.61 21.42 -21.00
N ASP A 201 8.98 20.32 -20.36
CA ASP A 201 9.02 19.02 -21.04
C ASP A 201 7.61 18.49 -21.32
N ALA A 202 7.36 18.19 -22.60
CA ALA A 202 6.07 17.70 -23.08
C ALA A 202 5.81 16.21 -22.75
N SER A 203 6.83 15.46 -22.35
CA SER A 203 6.70 14.07 -21.91
C SER A 203 6.51 14.00 -20.40
N SER A 204 5.62 13.13 -19.93
CA SER A 204 5.41 12.90 -18.49
C SER A 204 6.75 12.49 -17.84
N PRO A 205 7.18 13.09 -16.72
CA PRO A 205 8.42 12.70 -16.02
C PRO A 205 8.50 11.19 -15.72
N VAL A 206 7.35 10.56 -15.54
CA VAL A 206 7.21 9.11 -15.35
C VAL A 206 7.62 8.33 -16.59
N GLU A 207 7.36 8.84 -17.79
CA GLU A 207 7.69 8.17 -19.05
C GLU A 207 9.19 8.02 -19.28
N ALA A 208 9.98 8.94 -18.74
CA ALA A 208 11.44 8.91 -18.81
C ALA A 208 12.08 7.97 -17.78
N LEU A 209 11.32 7.51 -16.77
CA LEU A 209 11.84 6.61 -15.75
C LEU A 209 12.19 5.25 -16.35
N LYS A 210 13.39 4.78 -16.00
CA LYS A 210 13.87 3.42 -16.26
C LYS A 210 13.74 2.59 -14.99
N ALA A 211 13.63 1.27 -15.18
CA ALA A 211 13.73 0.33 -14.08
C ALA A 211 15.10 0.43 -13.39
N VAL A 212 15.07 0.42 -12.06
CA VAL A 212 16.27 0.47 -11.19
C VAL A 212 16.36 -0.73 -10.24
N THR A 213 15.35 -1.60 -10.29
CA THR A 213 15.26 -2.88 -9.61
C THR A 213 14.31 -3.79 -10.44
N SER A 214 14.07 -5.03 -9.99
CA SER A 214 13.25 -6.03 -10.69
C SER A 214 12.23 -6.69 -9.76
N PRO A 215 11.24 -7.44 -10.32
CA PRO A 215 10.31 -8.23 -9.51
C PRO A 215 10.99 -9.29 -8.62
N GLU A 216 12.11 -9.85 -9.08
CA GLU A 216 12.92 -10.82 -8.34
C GLU A 216 13.60 -10.15 -7.15
N GLU A 217 14.25 -9.00 -7.35
CA GLU A 217 14.88 -8.23 -6.27
C GLU A 217 13.83 -7.73 -5.26
N LEU A 218 12.62 -7.35 -5.71
CA LEU A 218 11.49 -7.06 -4.80
C LEU A 218 11.07 -8.28 -3.98
N THR A 219 11.12 -9.49 -4.55
CA THR A 219 10.83 -10.73 -3.83
C THR A 219 11.91 -11.01 -2.77
N GLU A 220 13.17 -10.73 -3.08
CA GLU A 220 14.28 -10.83 -2.13
C GLU A 220 14.16 -9.78 -1.01
N LEU A 221 13.78 -8.55 -1.33
CA LEU A 221 13.48 -7.52 -0.33
C LEU A 221 12.36 -7.95 0.62
N ARG A 222 11.26 -8.51 0.09
CA ARG A 222 10.17 -9.08 0.91
C ARG A 222 10.65 -10.19 1.84
N ALA A 223 11.55 -11.05 1.35
CA ALA A 223 12.16 -12.10 2.18
C ALA A 223 13.02 -11.52 3.31
N GLN A 224 13.77 -10.44 3.03
CA GLN A 224 14.53 -9.72 4.07
C GLN A 224 13.62 -9.06 5.10
N VAL A 225 12.51 -8.43 4.69
CA VAL A 225 11.52 -7.89 5.63
C VAL A 225 11.03 -8.99 6.58
N ALA A 226 10.74 -10.18 6.07
CA ALA A 226 10.33 -11.31 6.89
C ALA A 226 11.45 -11.78 7.85
N ALA A 227 12.71 -11.65 7.46
CA ALA A 227 13.87 -12.04 8.27
C ALA A 227 14.28 -11.01 9.33
N GLN A 228 13.86 -9.74 9.21
CA GLN A 228 14.20 -8.67 10.17
C GLN A 228 13.84 -9.04 11.61
N ARG A 229 14.79 -8.99 12.54
CA ARG A 229 14.54 -9.38 13.94
C ARG A 229 13.63 -8.38 14.63
N LEU A 230 12.51 -8.86 15.20
CA LEU A 230 11.65 -8.08 16.07
C LEU A 230 11.75 -8.70 17.47
N ASP A 231 12.50 -8.05 18.35
CA ASP A 231 12.68 -8.52 19.72
C ASP A 231 11.39 -8.39 20.54
N ASP A 232 11.26 -9.22 21.57
CA ASP A 232 10.10 -9.26 22.45
C ASP A 232 9.78 -7.88 23.06
N THR A 233 10.81 -7.10 23.42
CA THR A 233 10.65 -5.74 23.96
C THR A 233 9.95 -4.78 22.99
N VAL A 234 10.26 -4.89 21.69
CA VAL A 234 9.63 -4.08 20.65
C VAL A 234 8.24 -4.63 20.31
N ALA A 235 8.06 -5.95 20.31
CA ALA A 235 6.75 -6.56 20.14
C ALA A 235 5.78 -6.15 21.27
N GLU A 236 6.23 -6.18 22.52
CA GLU A 236 5.49 -5.69 23.69
C GLU A 236 5.17 -4.19 23.55
N TYR A 237 6.11 -3.39 23.05
CA TYR A 237 5.86 -1.97 22.78
C TYR A 237 4.74 -1.75 21.76
N ILE A 238 4.72 -2.50 20.65
CA ILE A 238 3.64 -2.46 19.66
C ILE A 238 2.30 -2.85 20.30
N VAL A 239 2.29 -3.88 21.15
CA VAL A 239 1.08 -4.31 21.87
C VAL A 239 0.60 -3.23 22.85
N ARG A 240 1.50 -2.59 23.58
CA ARG A 240 1.18 -1.48 24.50
C ARG A 240 0.60 -0.28 23.77
N LEU A 241 1.12 0.07 22.59
CA LEU A 241 0.53 1.09 21.72
C LEU A 241 -0.90 0.73 21.33
N ALA A 242 -1.13 -0.51 20.90
CA ALA A 242 -2.47 -0.98 20.54
C ALA A 242 -3.43 -0.98 21.74
N GLN A 243 -2.99 -1.44 22.91
CA GLN A 243 -3.79 -1.36 24.15
C GLN A 243 -4.16 0.08 24.50
N ALA A 244 -3.21 1.01 24.37
CA ALA A 244 -3.47 2.42 24.61
C ALA A 244 -4.52 3.00 23.64
N THR A 245 -4.54 2.58 22.37
CA THR A 245 -5.64 2.97 21.44
C THR A 245 -6.99 2.37 21.83
N ARG A 246 -7.02 1.17 22.42
CA ARG A 246 -8.28 0.50 22.85
C ARG A 246 -8.86 1.10 24.14
N ALA A 247 -8.00 1.68 24.97
CA ALA A 247 -8.38 2.31 26.23
C ALA A 247 -8.57 3.83 26.13
N HIS A 248 -8.34 4.43 24.96
CA HIS A 248 -8.44 5.87 24.77
C HIS A 248 -9.91 6.34 24.79
N GLY A 249 -10.20 7.42 25.52
CA GLY A 249 -11.57 7.93 25.70
C GLY A 249 -12.27 8.29 24.39
N ASP A 250 -11.55 8.94 23.46
CA ASP A 250 -12.11 9.40 22.18
C ASP A 250 -12.15 8.34 21.08
N ILE A 251 -11.63 7.14 21.36
CA ILE A 251 -11.61 6.02 20.41
C ILE A 251 -12.72 5.04 20.81
N GLU A 252 -13.68 4.82 19.91
CA GLU A 252 -14.73 3.83 20.08
C GLU A 252 -14.19 2.41 19.86
N ARG A 253 -13.39 2.23 18.81
CA ARG A 253 -12.73 0.97 18.50
C ARG A 253 -11.26 1.18 18.19
N GLY A 254 -10.41 0.69 19.07
CA GLY A 254 -8.95 0.73 18.95
C GLY A 254 -8.38 -0.26 17.92
N ALA A 255 -7.06 -0.32 17.85
CA ALA A 255 -6.33 -1.18 16.92
C ALA A 255 -6.66 -2.67 17.10
N SER A 256 -7.07 -3.33 16.01
CA SER A 256 -7.33 -4.77 15.97
C SER A 256 -6.05 -5.61 16.06
N THR A 257 -6.15 -6.93 16.23
CA THR A 257 -4.98 -7.83 16.15
C THR A 257 -4.34 -7.77 14.76
N ARG A 258 -5.14 -7.64 13.69
CA ARG A 258 -4.63 -7.46 12.33
C ARG A 258 -3.81 -6.16 12.21
N ALA A 259 -4.27 -5.08 12.85
CA ALA A 259 -3.55 -3.81 12.90
C ALA A 259 -2.18 -3.94 13.58
N VAL A 260 -2.10 -4.70 14.67
CA VAL A 260 -0.84 -4.99 15.39
C VAL A 260 0.16 -5.74 14.51
N LEU A 261 -0.30 -6.80 13.86
CA LEU A 261 0.55 -7.61 12.96
C LEU A 261 1.02 -6.79 11.75
N ALA A 262 0.12 -5.99 11.17
CA ALA A 262 0.44 -5.10 10.07
C ALA A 262 1.46 -4.02 10.46
N LEU A 263 1.33 -3.43 11.66
CA LEU A 263 2.30 -2.48 12.19
C LEU A 263 3.68 -3.12 12.38
N GLY A 264 3.75 -4.34 12.92
CA GLY A 264 5.00 -5.10 13.03
C GLY A 264 5.67 -5.37 11.67
N MET A 265 4.88 -5.75 10.66
CA MET A 265 5.36 -5.96 9.29
C MET A 265 5.90 -4.66 8.66
N ALA A 266 5.16 -3.56 8.81
CA ALA A 266 5.57 -2.26 8.32
C ALA A 266 6.84 -1.75 9.02
N ALA A 267 6.99 -1.98 10.33
CA ALA A 267 8.18 -1.59 11.09
C ALA A 267 9.42 -2.39 10.64
N ARG A 268 9.25 -3.70 10.34
CA ARG A 268 10.31 -4.52 9.73
C ARG A 268 10.75 -3.98 8.38
N ALA A 269 9.80 -3.60 7.53
CA ALA A 269 10.11 -2.99 6.24
C ALA A 269 10.80 -1.64 6.40
N HIS A 270 10.38 -0.83 7.37
CA HIS A 270 11.00 0.47 7.64
C HIS A 270 12.44 0.33 8.13
N ALA A 271 12.75 -0.67 8.95
CA ALA A 271 14.09 -0.88 9.49
C ALA A 271 15.17 -1.08 8.40
N LEU A 272 14.78 -1.55 7.21
CA LEU A 272 15.69 -1.70 6.06
C LEU A 272 16.31 -0.38 5.58
N TRP A 273 15.66 0.76 5.82
CA TRP A 273 16.24 2.06 5.48
C TRP A 273 17.50 2.40 6.27
N GLU A 274 17.69 1.77 7.42
CA GLU A 274 18.75 2.10 8.36
C GLU A 274 19.95 1.13 8.28
N SER A 275 19.98 0.22 7.29
CA SER A 275 21.00 -0.83 7.16
C SER A 275 21.15 -1.73 8.40
N ARG A 276 20.05 -1.95 9.14
CA ARG A 276 20.03 -2.81 10.33
C ARG A 276 19.25 -4.10 10.03
N ASP A 277 19.51 -5.14 10.82
CA ASP A 277 18.84 -6.45 10.78
C ASP A 277 17.84 -6.65 11.94
N PHE A 278 17.52 -5.58 12.67
CA PHE A 278 16.54 -5.57 13.74
C PHE A 278 15.67 -4.32 13.73
N VAL A 279 14.47 -4.43 14.28
CA VAL A 279 13.49 -3.35 14.41
C VAL A 279 13.72 -2.57 15.70
N THR A 280 13.61 -1.25 15.62
CA THR A 280 13.65 -0.35 16.79
C THR A 280 12.28 0.28 17.07
N PRO A 281 12.06 0.84 18.27
CA PRO A 281 10.88 1.66 18.54
C PRO A 281 10.73 2.87 17.60
N GLY A 282 11.84 3.39 17.07
CA GLY A 282 11.84 4.46 16.08
C GLY A 282 11.17 4.04 14.77
N ASP A 283 11.47 2.82 14.30
CA ASP A 283 10.84 2.25 13.11
C ASP A 283 9.33 2.11 13.29
N VAL A 284 8.90 1.62 14.46
CA VAL A 284 7.48 1.50 14.82
C VAL A 284 6.80 2.87 14.80
N ARG A 285 7.43 3.91 15.37
CA ARG A 285 6.88 5.28 15.37
C ARG A 285 6.75 5.86 13.97
N ALA A 286 7.72 5.60 13.09
CA ALA A 286 7.73 6.15 11.73
C ALA A 286 6.54 5.65 10.88
N VAL A 287 6.09 4.41 11.09
CA VAL A 287 4.97 3.80 10.35
C VAL A 287 3.65 3.80 11.13
N LEU A 288 3.62 4.30 12.36
CA LEU A 288 2.48 4.16 13.27
C LEU A 288 1.20 4.78 12.73
N ALA A 289 1.22 6.08 12.43
CA ALA A 289 0.06 6.79 11.90
C ALA A 289 -0.37 6.26 10.52
N PRO A 290 0.54 6.08 9.53
CA PRO A 290 0.19 5.46 8.25
C PRO A 290 -0.49 4.09 8.38
N CYS A 291 -0.12 3.29 9.38
CA CYS A 291 -0.67 1.94 9.57
C CYS A 291 -1.94 1.89 10.40
N LEU A 292 -2.13 2.79 11.37
CA LEU A 292 -3.22 2.69 12.34
C LEU A 292 -4.34 3.71 12.13
N ALA A 293 -4.09 4.88 11.53
CA ALA A 293 -5.07 5.96 11.50
C ALA A 293 -6.39 5.59 10.81
N HIS A 294 -6.34 4.78 9.75
CA HIS A 294 -7.52 4.28 9.04
C HIS A 294 -8.17 3.04 9.66
N ARG A 295 -7.63 2.53 10.78
CA ARG A 295 -8.11 1.33 11.48
C ARG A 295 -8.82 1.64 12.79
N LEU A 296 -8.83 2.89 13.21
CA LEU A 296 -9.49 3.36 14.42
C LEU A 296 -10.89 3.89 14.09
N LEU A 297 -11.86 3.56 14.94
CA LEU A 297 -13.17 4.22 14.93
C LEU A 297 -13.18 5.25 16.05
N LEU A 298 -13.33 6.53 15.69
CA LEU A 298 -13.39 7.63 16.65
C LEU A 298 -14.83 7.86 17.10
N ARG A 299 -15.04 8.26 18.36
CA ARG A 299 -16.38 8.62 18.86
C ARG A 299 -16.92 9.90 18.20
N SER A 300 -16.03 10.80 17.78
CA SER A 300 -16.35 12.04 17.04
C SER A 300 -16.82 11.77 15.61
N ALA A 301 -16.52 10.59 15.04
CA ALA A 301 -16.77 10.27 13.63
C ALA A 301 -18.27 10.27 13.25
N ASN A 302 -19.18 10.28 14.23
CA ASN A 302 -20.62 10.43 14.01
C ASN A 302 -21.04 11.82 13.50
N GLN A 303 -20.13 12.80 13.35
CA GLN A 303 -20.44 14.17 12.88
C GLN A 303 -19.70 14.63 11.60
N GLY A 304 -19.18 13.70 10.77
CA GLY A 304 -18.80 14.00 9.38
C GLY A 304 -17.34 14.44 9.14
N ALA A 305 -16.83 13.99 7.98
CA ALA A 305 -15.69 14.41 7.16
C ALA A 305 -14.27 14.65 7.76
N TYR A 306 -14.07 14.87 9.07
CA TYR A 306 -12.77 15.25 9.64
C TYR A 306 -12.04 14.14 10.41
N THR A 307 -12.32 12.86 10.09
CA THR A 307 -11.87 11.71 10.88
C THR A 307 -10.37 11.37 10.78
N ARG A 308 -9.71 11.75 9.68
CA ARG A 308 -8.33 11.32 9.41
C ARG A 308 -7.28 12.08 10.21
N ASP A 309 -7.34 13.40 10.17
CA ASP A 309 -6.35 14.24 10.87
C ASP A 309 -6.52 14.09 12.38
N GLU A 310 -7.77 13.99 12.84
CA GLU A 310 -8.10 13.63 14.23
C GLU A 310 -7.51 12.26 14.62
N ALA A 311 -7.70 11.22 13.81
CA ALA A 311 -7.15 9.89 14.12
C ALA A 311 -5.62 9.90 14.16
N THR A 312 -4.99 10.65 13.25
CA THR A 312 -3.54 10.82 13.21
C THR A 312 -3.04 11.52 14.47
N HIS A 313 -3.68 12.63 14.86
CA HIS A 313 -3.36 13.37 16.06
C HIS A 313 -3.52 12.52 17.34
N LEU A 314 -4.62 11.77 17.45
CA LEU A 314 -4.86 10.85 18.58
C LEU A 314 -3.81 9.74 18.66
N ILE A 315 -3.38 9.19 17.52
CA ILE A 315 -2.29 8.22 17.48
C ILE A 315 -0.97 8.83 17.96
N GLU A 316 -0.66 10.06 17.55
CA GLU A 316 0.55 10.76 17.99
C GLU A 316 0.50 11.10 19.49
N GLU A 317 -0.68 11.42 20.02
CA GLU A 317 -0.90 11.58 21.45
C GLU A 317 -0.66 10.27 22.21
N VAL A 318 -1.27 9.17 21.74
CA VAL A 318 -1.05 7.82 22.30
C VAL A 318 0.43 7.45 22.27
N ALA A 319 1.10 7.70 21.15
CA ALA A 319 2.53 7.42 20.98
C ALA A 319 3.38 8.24 21.95
N ARG A 320 3.01 9.48 22.28
CA ARG A 320 3.73 10.29 23.29
C ARG A 320 3.57 9.74 24.70
N LYS A 321 2.40 9.19 25.05
CA LYS A 321 2.11 8.64 26.38
C LYS A 321 2.74 7.26 26.60
N VAL A 322 2.83 6.42 25.57
CA VAL A 322 3.43 5.08 25.70
C VAL A 322 4.96 5.19 25.59
N VAL A 323 5.62 4.98 26.74
CA VAL A 323 7.09 4.98 26.84
C VAL A 323 7.69 3.85 25.99
N ALA A 324 8.57 4.23 25.06
CA ALA A 324 9.35 3.29 24.26
C ALA A 324 10.37 2.55 25.13
N PRO A 325 10.65 1.27 24.85
CA PRO A 325 11.73 0.55 25.52
C PRO A 325 13.07 1.22 25.23
N ARG A 326 14.01 1.08 26.17
CA ARG A 326 15.39 1.57 26.03
C ARG A 326 16.21 0.65 25.14
#